data_AF-A0A445L825-F1
#
_entry.id   AF-A0A445L825-F1
#
_cell.length_a   1.000
_cell.length_b   1.000
_cell.length_c   1.000
_cell.angle_alpha   90.00
_cell.angle_beta   90.00
_cell.angle_gamma   90.00
#
_symmetry.space_group_name_H-M   'P 1'
#
loop_
_entity.id
_entity.type
_entity.pdbx_description
1 polymer ?
#
loop_
_entity_poly.entity_id
_entity_poly.type
_entity_poly.pdbx_seq_one_letter_code
_entity_poly.pdbx_strand_id
1 'polypeptide(L)'
;MWAAATKPFVQFQFRRHTTTSLLPILLMANQASLSFSSGSPVHAPLKRVGTHNGSFHCDEALGCFMIRLTNKFNSAEIVRSRDPQVLEDLDAVLDVGGVYDPARDRYDHHQKGFEEVFGHGFSTKLSSAGLVYKHFGKEIIAKELKVDEEHRDVHYIYLAVYKSFMEAIDAIDNGINRYDTDQPPRYVNNTHLSSRVGRLNLDWTDPDQSPEKENEAFQRAMALAGSEFLDSVRFHVNSWLPARSIVMETLEARHTVDPSGEILVLTKLCPEGENKPAKAPLRAQTNEPKAESSSTWWINLLEDAELSRGYWFIENMLSACCFPSCSTALSPFPFFYYFLFAF
;
A
#
# COMPACT_ATOMS: atom_id res chain seq x y z
N MET A 1 18.62 58.79 3.76
CA MET A 1 18.47 57.85 4.89
C MET A 1 17.26 56.98 4.61
N TRP A 2 17.47 55.79 4.04
CA TRP A 2 16.43 54.77 3.88
C TRP A 2 16.94 53.49 4.54
N ALA A 3 16.15 52.96 5.47
CA ALA A 3 16.49 51.86 6.35
C ALA A 3 16.19 50.51 5.68
N ALA A 4 17.16 49.60 5.71
CA ALA A 4 16.95 48.19 5.40
C ALA A 4 16.65 47.44 6.70
N ALA A 5 15.48 46.82 6.78
CA ALA A 5 15.10 45.94 7.89
C ALA A 5 15.53 44.50 7.57
N THR A 6 16.48 43.98 8.33
CA THR A 6 16.87 42.57 8.35
C THR A 6 15.96 41.79 9.31
N LYS A 7 15.45 40.63 8.88
CA LYS A 7 14.82 39.62 9.76
C LYS A 7 15.80 38.46 10.00
N PRO A 8 15.71 37.76 11.16
CA PRO A 8 16.79 36.94 11.67
C PRO A 8 16.82 35.52 11.09
N PHE A 9 18.04 35.00 11.04
CA PHE A 9 18.45 33.65 10.66
C PHE A 9 18.11 32.67 11.81
N VAL A 10 17.31 31.63 11.54
CA VAL A 10 17.04 30.55 12.49
C VAL A 10 18.07 29.44 12.29
N GLN A 11 18.94 29.26 13.29
CA GLN A 11 20.00 28.27 13.30
C GLN A 11 19.47 26.93 13.86
N PHE A 12 19.31 25.92 13.01
CA PHE A 12 19.01 24.55 13.45
C PHE A 12 20.28 23.89 14.00
N GLN A 13 20.29 23.57 15.30
CA GLN A 13 21.35 22.78 15.93
C GLN A 13 21.13 21.27 15.66
N PHE A 14 22.04 20.65 14.92
CA PHE A 14 22.14 19.19 14.81
C PHE A 14 22.93 18.62 15.98
N ARG A 15 22.28 17.76 16.79
CA ARG A 15 22.92 17.01 17.88
C ARG A 15 23.63 15.78 17.29
N ARG A 16 24.96 15.76 17.34
CA ARG A 16 25.77 14.58 16.96
C ARG A 16 25.64 13.50 18.02
N HIS A 17 25.22 12.30 17.62
CA HIS A 17 25.34 11.11 18.46
C HIS A 17 26.76 10.54 18.34
N THR A 18 27.49 10.56 19.44
CA THR A 18 28.79 9.91 19.60
C THR A 18 28.60 8.41 19.86
N THR A 19 29.38 7.61 19.16
CA THR A 19 29.54 6.16 19.34
C THR A 19 30.26 5.85 20.65
N THR A 20 29.73 4.92 21.45
CA THR A 20 30.45 4.34 22.60
C THR A 20 30.32 2.82 22.62
N SER A 21 31.46 2.22 22.30
CA SER A 21 32.07 0.95 22.77
C SER A 21 31.23 0.01 23.65
N LEU A 22 31.18 -1.25 23.22
CA LEU A 22 30.70 -2.42 23.95
C LEU A 22 31.84 -3.05 24.78
N LEU A 23 31.62 -3.29 26.07
CA LEU A 23 32.24 -4.39 26.84
C LEU A 23 31.27 -4.84 27.97
N PRO A 24 31.31 -6.12 28.40
CA PRO A 24 30.25 -6.76 29.17
C PRO A 24 30.50 -6.73 30.68
N ILE A 25 29.44 -6.65 31.49
CA ILE A 25 29.49 -6.89 32.94
C ILE A 25 28.42 -7.91 33.32
N LEU A 26 28.89 -8.96 34.00
CA LEU A 26 28.17 -10.13 34.48
C LEU A 26 27.60 -9.89 35.89
N LEU A 27 26.38 -10.41 36.12
CA LEU A 27 25.66 -10.74 37.36
C LEU A 27 25.61 -9.72 38.52
N MET A 28 24.39 -9.54 39.06
CA MET A 28 24.01 -9.98 40.41
C MET A 28 22.49 -9.89 40.57
N ALA A 29 21.89 -10.97 41.08
CA ALA A 29 20.48 -11.05 41.41
C ALA A 29 20.16 -10.14 42.60
N ASN A 30 18.99 -9.51 42.58
CA ASN A 30 18.36 -9.02 43.80
C ASN A 30 16.84 -9.25 43.71
N GLN A 31 16.37 -10.20 44.53
CA GLN A 31 14.95 -10.42 44.78
C GLN A 31 14.43 -9.27 45.66
N ALA A 32 13.46 -8.52 45.14
CA ALA A 32 12.58 -7.71 45.95
C ALA A 32 11.14 -8.07 45.59
N SER A 33 10.48 -8.75 46.52
CA SER A 33 9.07 -9.12 46.49
C SER A 33 8.20 -7.87 46.48
N LEU A 34 7.53 -7.61 45.36
CA LEU A 34 6.36 -6.75 45.29
C LEU A 34 5.12 -7.63 45.15
N SER A 35 4.34 -7.67 46.23
CA SER A 35 2.99 -8.23 46.24
C SER A 35 2.13 -7.42 45.27
N PHE A 36 1.83 -7.98 44.09
CA PHE A 36 0.82 -7.44 43.20
C PHE A 36 -0.44 -8.30 43.29
N SER A 37 -1.54 -7.60 43.58
CA SER A 37 -2.90 -8.11 43.68
C SER A 37 -3.24 -9.06 42.53
N SER A 38 -3.79 -10.23 42.86
CA SER A 38 -4.29 -11.24 41.92
C SER A 38 -5.64 -10.81 41.31
N GLY A 39 -5.68 -9.64 40.69
CA GLY A 39 -6.73 -9.28 39.77
C GLY A 39 -6.38 -9.84 38.40
N SER A 40 -6.87 -11.04 38.07
CA SER A 40 -6.92 -11.48 36.68
C SER A 40 -7.66 -10.40 35.88
N PRO A 41 -7.09 -9.88 34.76
CA PRO A 41 -7.90 -9.07 33.88
C PRO A 41 -9.01 -10.00 33.36
N VAL A 42 -10.26 -9.65 33.66
CA VAL A 42 -11.41 -10.26 33.01
C VAL A 42 -11.25 -9.93 31.53
N HIS A 43 -10.66 -10.84 30.76
CA HIS A 43 -10.58 -10.71 29.32
C HIS A 43 -12.03 -10.64 28.83
N ALA A 44 -12.46 -9.46 28.37
CA ALA A 44 -13.66 -9.36 27.58
C ALA A 44 -13.56 -10.41 26.46
N PRO A 45 -14.66 -11.14 26.15
CA PRO A 45 -14.62 -12.16 25.10
C PRO A 45 -14.10 -11.53 23.81
N LEU A 46 -13.20 -12.24 23.13
CA LEU A 46 -12.69 -11.80 21.83
C LEU A 46 -13.87 -11.59 20.88
N LYS A 47 -13.78 -10.53 20.07
CA LYS A 47 -14.70 -10.31 18.97
C LYS A 47 -14.62 -11.49 18.00
N ARG A 48 -15.73 -11.79 17.32
CA ARG A 48 -15.83 -12.89 16.38
C ARG A 48 -16.17 -12.36 15.00
N VAL A 49 -15.35 -12.70 14.01
CA VAL A 49 -15.51 -12.29 12.61
C VAL A 49 -15.83 -13.52 11.77
N GLY A 50 -16.94 -13.44 11.05
CA GLY A 50 -17.41 -14.47 10.14
C GLY A 50 -16.82 -14.34 8.74
N THR A 51 -16.48 -15.47 8.14
CA THR A 51 -16.34 -15.61 6.69
C THR A 51 -16.81 -17.00 6.28
N HIS A 52 -16.75 -17.34 5.01
CA HIS A 52 -17.21 -18.64 4.58
C HIS A 52 -16.24 -19.80 4.83
N ASN A 53 -16.81 -21.00 4.96
CA ASN A 53 -16.08 -22.26 4.92
C ASN A 53 -16.04 -22.85 3.49
N GLY A 54 -15.23 -23.89 3.30
CA GLY A 54 -14.90 -24.49 2.00
C GLY A 54 -13.62 -23.92 1.41
N SER A 55 -13.46 -24.07 0.09
CA SER A 55 -12.39 -23.41 -0.66
C SER A 55 -12.40 -21.91 -0.39
N PHE A 56 -11.21 -21.35 -0.22
CA PHE A 56 -10.98 -19.94 0.06
C PHE A 56 -10.16 -19.24 -1.02
N HIS A 57 -10.34 -17.93 -1.11
CA HIS A 57 -9.66 -17.01 -2.00
C HIS A 57 -8.71 -16.09 -1.21
N CYS A 58 -8.20 -15.08 -1.91
CA CYS A 58 -7.23 -14.16 -1.36
C CYS A 58 -7.88 -13.01 -0.62
N ASP A 59 -9.06 -12.60 -1.04
CA ASP A 59 -9.73 -11.42 -0.56
C ASP A 59 -10.29 -11.64 0.85
N GLU A 60 -10.96 -12.76 1.13
CA GLU A 60 -11.47 -13.04 2.47
C GLU A 60 -10.35 -13.43 3.43
N ALA A 61 -9.30 -14.11 2.95
CA ALA A 61 -8.09 -14.36 3.74
C ALA A 61 -7.38 -13.05 4.14
N LEU A 62 -7.22 -12.11 3.21
CA LEU A 62 -6.60 -10.80 3.47
C LEU A 62 -7.52 -9.91 4.32
N GLY A 63 -8.81 -9.87 4.02
CA GLY A 63 -9.82 -9.11 4.77
C GLY A 63 -9.88 -9.53 6.24
N CYS A 64 -9.91 -10.85 6.49
CA CYS A 64 -9.85 -11.40 7.85
C CYS A 64 -8.54 -11.05 8.57
N PHE A 65 -7.42 -10.98 7.85
CA PHE A 65 -6.15 -10.56 8.45
C PHE A 65 -6.19 -9.06 8.82
N MET A 66 -6.58 -8.20 7.87
CA MET A 66 -6.59 -6.74 8.06
C MET A 66 -7.53 -6.31 9.17
N ILE A 67 -8.76 -6.85 9.21
CA ILE A 67 -9.74 -6.44 10.22
C ILE A 67 -9.23 -6.75 11.65
N ARG A 68 -8.45 -7.82 11.83
CA ARG A 68 -7.82 -8.19 13.12
C ARG A 68 -6.72 -7.23 13.59
N LEU A 69 -6.24 -6.35 12.72
CA LEU A 69 -5.28 -5.28 13.07
C LEU A 69 -5.99 -4.02 13.61
N THR A 70 -7.31 -3.93 13.47
CA THR A 70 -8.09 -2.77 13.91
C THR A 70 -8.30 -2.77 15.42
N ASN A 71 -8.60 -1.62 16.01
CA ASN A 71 -8.91 -1.49 17.43
C ASN A 71 -10.20 -2.23 17.77
N LYS A 72 -11.20 -2.15 16.89
CA LYS A 72 -12.52 -2.72 17.09
C LYS A 72 -12.51 -4.25 17.09
N PHE A 73 -11.69 -4.86 16.23
CA PHE A 73 -11.64 -6.32 16.06
C PHE A 73 -10.25 -6.89 16.38
N ASN A 74 -9.48 -6.21 17.22
CA ASN A 74 -8.10 -6.59 17.52
C ASN A 74 -8.03 -8.06 17.96
N SER A 75 -7.26 -8.87 17.24
CA SER A 75 -7.09 -10.30 17.51
C SER A 75 -8.40 -11.11 17.53
N ALA A 76 -9.45 -10.65 16.85
CA ALA A 76 -10.73 -11.34 16.76
C ALA A 76 -10.57 -12.81 16.32
N GLU A 77 -11.45 -13.67 16.84
CA GLU A 77 -11.60 -15.05 16.42
C GLU A 77 -12.23 -15.10 15.03
N ILE A 78 -11.67 -15.91 14.13
CA ILE A 78 -12.25 -16.14 12.81
C ILE A 78 -13.15 -17.36 12.87
N VAL A 79 -14.41 -17.18 12.48
CA VAL A 79 -15.44 -18.21 12.39
C VAL A 79 -15.75 -18.45 10.91
N ARG A 80 -15.60 -19.68 10.43
CA ARG A 80 -15.85 -20.02 9.03
C ARG A 80 -17.15 -20.80 8.88
N SER A 81 -18.17 -20.21 8.27
CA SER A 81 -19.51 -20.79 8.10
C SER A 81 -20.27 -20.10 6.97
N ARG A 82 -21.21 -20.81 6.34
CA ARG A 82 -22.23 -20.26 5.44
C ARG A 82 -23.63 -20.26 6.04
N ASP A 83 -23.78 -20.78 7.26
CA ASP A 83 -25.07 -20.83 7.95
C ASP A 83 -25.49 -19.43 8.40
N PRO A 84 -26.59 -18.86 7.87
CA PRO A 84 -27.06 -17.53 8.25
C PRO A 84 -27.30 -17.37 9.76
N GLN A 85 -27.72 -18.44 10.45
CA GLN A 85 -27.95 -18.39 11.90
C GLN A 85 -26.64 -18.23 12.67
N VAL A 86 -25.56 -18.85 12.20
CA VAL A 86 -24.23 -18.67 12.79
C VAL A 86 -23.73 -17.25 12.52
N LEU A 87 -23.94 -16.72 11.32
CA LEU A 87 -23.43 -15.42 10.88
C LEU A 87 -24.16 -14.23 11.52
N GLU A 88 -25.43 -14.39 11.89
CA GLU A 88 -26.25 -13.33 12.49
C GLU A 88 -25.67 -12.85 13.82
N ASP A 89 -25.15 -13.77 14.64
CA ASP A 89 -24.60 -13.51 15.97
C ASP A 89 -23.13 -13.01 15.97
N LEU A 90 -22.49 -12.88 14.81
CA LEU A 90 -21.09 -12.46 14.70
C LEU A 90 -20.94 -10.93 14.65
N ASP A 91 -19.84 -10.45 15.22
CA ASP A 91 -19.56 -9.02 15.34
C ASP A 91 -19.27 -8.35 13.98
N ALA A 92 -18.66 -9.10 13.04
CA ALA A 92 -18.47 -8.70 11.65
C ALA A 92 -18.60 -9.93 10.74
N VAL A 93 -18.95 -9.71 9.47
CA VAL A 93 -19.01 -10.79 8.47
C VAL A 93 -18.44 -10.30 7.14
N LEU A 94 -17.54 -11.08 6.56
CA LEU A 94 -16.82 -10.78 5.33
C LEU A 94 -17.06 -11.89 4.32
N ASP A 95 -17.26 -11.53 3.06
CA ASP A 95 -17.33 -12.48 1.94
C ASP A 95 -18.43 -13.54 2.02
N VAL A 96 -19.42 -13.32 2.88
CA VAL A 96 -20.57 -14.21 3.01
C VAL A 96 -21.77 -13.45 3.56
N GLY A 97 -22.97 -13.90 3.20
CA GLY A 97 -24.25 -13.35 3.65
C GLY A 97 -24.94 -12.43 2.65
N GLY A 98 -24.27 -12.03 1.56
CA GLY A 98 -24.82 -11.25 0.46
C GLY A 98 -25.20 -9.81 0.85
N VAL A 99 -24.49 -9.23 1.84
CA VAL A 99 -24.79 -7.90 2.38
C VAL A 99 -23.51 -7.07 2.53
N TYR A 100 -23.53 -5.88 1.94
CA TYR A 100 -22.62 -4.79 2.27
C TYR A 100 -23.35 -3.76 3.14
N ASP A 101 -22.98 -3.69 4.41
CA ASP A 101 -23.48 -2.71 5.37
C ASP A 101 -22.36 -2.35 6.37
N PRO A 102 -21.62 -1.25 6.11
CA PRO A 102 -20.56 -0.80 7.00
C PRO A 102 -21.02 -0.46 8.42
N ALA A 103 -22.28 -0.05 8.60
CA ALA A 103 -22.81 0.27 9.92
C ALA A 103 -23.01 -0.98 10.79
N ARG A 104 -23.12 -2.15 10.16
CA ARG A 104 -23.23 -3.47 10.79
C ARG A 104 -21.99 -4.35 10.57
N ASP A 105 -20.90 -3.78 10.08
CA ASP A 105 -19.65 -4.49 9.76
C ASP A 105 -19.88 -5.73 8.87
N ARG A 106 -20.72 -5.57 7.85
CA ARG A 106 -20.98 -6.58 6.82
C ARG A 106 -20.29 -6.15 5.52
N TYR A 107 -19.35 -6.97 5.05
CA TYR A 107 -18.45 -6.67 3.94
C TYR A 107 -18.46 -7.82 2.94
N ASP A 108 -19.61 -8.04 2.31
CA ASP A 108 -19.75 -8.95 1.18
C ASP A 108 -20.00 -8.15 -0.12
N HIS A 109 -19.51 -8.67 -1.24
CA HIS A 109 -19.62 -8.07 -2.57
C HIS A 109 -20.47 -8.92 -3.55
N HIS A 110 -20.90 -10.13 -3.16
CA HIS A 110 -21.60 -11.09 -4.03
C HIS A 110 -23.05 -10.73 -4.38
N GLN A 111 -23.60 -9.66 -3.81
CA GLN A 111 -24.97 -9.21 -4.09
C GLN A 111 -25.15 -8.74 -5.53
N LYS A 112 -26.31 -9.07 -6.09
CA LYS A 112 -26.68 -8.64 -7.44
C LYS A 112 -26.71 -7.12 -7.53
N GLY A 113 -26.01 -6.56 -8.51
CA GLY A 113 -25.94 -5.12 -8.74
C GLY A 113 -24.95 -4.40 -7.82
N PHE A 114 -24.00 -5.12 -7.20
CA PHE A 114 -22.89 -4.49 -6.50
C PHE A 114 -21.99 -3.73 -7.47
N GLU A 115 -21.79 -2.44 -7.19
CA GLU A 115 -21.01 -1.50 -8.01
C GLU A 115 -20.10 -0.62 -7.13
N GLU A 116 -19.88 -0.99 -5.86
CA GLU A 116 -19.05 -0.19 -4.97
C GLU A 116 -17.59 -0.24 -5.45
N VAL A 117 -17.00 0.95 -5.54
CA VAL A 117 -15.59 1.15 -5.89
C VAL A 117 -14.86 1.86 -4.75
N PHE A 118 -13.54 1.84 -4.76
CA PHE A 118 -12.73 2.54 -3.76
C PHE A 118 -12.99 4.05 -3.72
N GLY A 119 -13.33 4.63 -4.87
CA GLY A 119 -13.40 6.09 -5.07
C GLY A 119 -12.05 6.63 -5.54
N HIS A 120 -11.78 7.92 -5.33
CA HIS A 120 -10.47 8.53 -5.62
C HIS A 120 -9.94 8.33 -7.06
N GLY A 121 -10.83 8.15 -8.04
CA GLY A 121 -10.49 7.92 -9.45
C GLY A 121 -10.33 6.45 -9.85
N PHE A 122 -10.45 5.51 -8.92
CA PHE A 122 -10.46 4.07 -9.20
C PHE A 122 -11.87 3.60 -9.59
N SER A 123 -11.94 2.76 -10.61
CA SER A 123 -13.19 2.20 -11.15
C SER A 123 -13.33 0.69 -10.92
N THR A 124 -12.33 0.05 -10.33
CA THR A 124 -12.35 -1.39 -10.03
C THR A 124 -13.36 -1.66 -8.91
N LYS A 125 -14.26 -2.63 -9.14
CA LYS A 125 -15.21 -3.10 -8.13
C LYS A 125 -14.47 -3.71 -6.95
N LEU A 126 -14.91 -3.43 -5.74
CA LEU A 126 -14.27 -3.96 -4.54
C LEU A 126 -14.60 -5.44 -4.32
N SER A 127 -13.61 -6.19 -3.85
CA SER A 127 -13.80 -7.49 -3.17
C SER A 127 -14.05 -7.27 -1.68
N SER A 128 -14.24 -8.34 -0.91
CA SER A 128 -14.36 -8.24 0.54
C SER A 128 -13.10 -7.67 1.21
N ALA A 129 -11.90 -7.96 0.69
CA ALA A 129 -10.67 -7.30 1.12
C ALA A 129 -10.68 -5.80 0.83
N GLY A 130 -11.10 -5.40 -0.38
CA GLY A 130 -11.19 -4.00 -0.77
C GLY A 130 -12.16 -3.21 0.10
N LEU A 131 -13.30 -3.80 0.47
CA LEU A 131 -14.26 -3.23 1.41
C LEU A 131 -13.65 -3.03 2.80
N VAL A 132 -12.98 -4.04 3.36
CA VAL A 132 -12.30 -3.91 4.66
C VAL A 132 -11.22 -2.84 4.59
N TYR A 133 -10.41 -2.82 3.55
CA TYR A 133 -9.38 -1.79 3.36
C TYR A 133 -9.99 -0.39 3.22
N LYS A 134 -11.13 -0.26 2.52
CA LYS A 134 -11.83 1.02 2.37
C LYS A 134 -12.18 1.62 3.74
N HIS A 135 -12.69 0.81 4.67
CA HIS A 135 -13.16 1.28 5.99
C HIS A 135 -12.08 1.33 7.07
N PHE A 136 -11.06 0.46 6.99
CA PHE A 136 -10.07 0.31 8.07
C PHE A 136 -8.62 0.53 7.64
N GLY A 137 -8.35 0.69 6.33
CA GLY A 137 -6.99 0.82 5.80
C GLY A 137 -6.23 2.02 6.37
N LYS A 138 -6.91 3.17 6.52
CA LYS A 138 -6.31 4.36 7.14
C LYS A 138 -5.92 4.11 8.60
N GLU A 139 -6.77 3.46 9.39
CA GLU A 139 -6.46 3.10 10.79
C GLU A 139 -5.18 2.23 10.87
N ILE A 140 -5.08 1.22 9.99
CA ILE A 140 -3.93 0.32 9.95
C ILE A 140 -2.65 1.08 9.58
N ILE A 141 -2.72 1.95 8.56
CA ILE A 141 -1.58 2.75 8.11
C ILE A 141 -1.15 3.76 9.19
N ALA A 142 -2.11 4.41 9.86
CA ALA A 142 -1.85 5.36 10.94
C ALA A 142 -1.11 4.70 12.10
N LYS A 143 -1.45 3.45 12.45
CA LYS A 143 -0.73 2.66 13.45
C LYS A 143 0.71 2.37 13.06
N GLU A 144 0.96 2.00 11.81
CA GLU A 144 2.33 1.75 11.31
C GLU A 144 3.16 3.06 11.30
N LEU A 145 2.55 4.20 10.95
CA LEU A 145 3.20 5.52 11.01
C LEU A 145 3.33 6.11 12.42
N LYS A 146 2.51 5.65 13.38
CA LYS A 146 2.36 6.21 14.74
C LYS A 146 1.90 7.67 14.72
N VAL A 147 0.91 7.97 13.88
CA VAL A 147 0.27 9.29 13.76
C VAL A 147 -1.25 9.15 13.82
N ASP A 148 -1.98 10.27 13.86
CA ASP A 148 -3.44 10.27 13.76
C ASP A 148 -3.92 9.82 12.37
N GLU A 149 -5.11 9.22 12.30
CA GLU A 149 -5.72 8.71 11.07
C GLU A 149 -5.91 9.80 9.99
N GLU A 150 -6.17 11.03 10.43
CA GLU A 150 -6.36 12.20 9.56
C GLU A 150 -5.04 12.84 9.10
N HIS A 151 -3.88 12.28 9.47
CA HIS A 151 -2.60 12.81 9.03
C HIS A 151 -2.47 12.70 7.50
N ARG A 152 -2.00 13.77 6.84
CA ARG A 152 -1.85 13.84 5.36
C ARG A 152 -1.11 12.65 4.75
N ASP A 153 -0.08 12.16 5.45
CA ASP A 153 0.75 11.06 4.95
C ASP A 153 0.03 9.71 5.03
N VAL A 154 -0.92 9.54 5.97
CA VAL A 154 -1.81 8.37 5.99
C VAL A 154 -2.64 8.35 4.72
N HIS A 155 -3.18 9.50 4.30
CA HIS A 155 -3.95 9.58 3.06
C HIS A 155 -3.10 9.27 1.82
N TYR A 156 -1.87 9.77 1.73
CA TYR A 156 -0.98 9.45 0.61
C TYR A 156 -0.66 7.95 0.52
N ILE A 157 -0.33 7.32 1.65
CA ILE A 157 -0.04 5.89 1.69
C ILE A 157 -1.31 5.08 1.42
N TYR A 158 -2.47 5.51 1.91
CA TYR A 158 -3.75 4.85 1.69
C TYR A 158 -4.09 4.70 0.20
N LEU A 159 -3.86 5.76 -0.58
CA LEU A 159 -4.04 5.71 -2.03
C LEU A 159 -2.94 4.89 -2.73
N ALA A 160 -1.69 5.04 -2.30
CA ALA A 160 -0.56 4.35 -2.92
C ALA A 160 -0.61 2.82 -2.71
N VAL A 161 -0.96 2.36 -1.50
CA VAL A 161 -1.14 0.94 -1.18
C VAL A 161 -2.36 0.37 -1.91
N TYR A 162 -3.43 1.14 -2.07
CA TYR A 162 -4.56 0.67 -2.87
C TYR A 162 -4.14 0.39 -4.32
N LYS A 163 -3.55 1.40 -4.96
CA LYS A 163 -3.07 1.34 -6.35
C LYS A 163 -2.06 0.23 -6.61
N SER A 164 -1.12 0.04 -5.69
CA SER A 164 0.03 -0.87 -5.90
C SER A 164 -0.21 -2.30 -5.43
N PHE A 165 -1.23 -2.53 -4.59
CA PHE A 165 -1.45 -3.82 -3.94
C PHE A 165 -2.94 -4.22 -3.95
N MET A 166 -3.82 -3.43 -3.34
CA MET A 166 -5.22 -3.85 -3.11
C MET A 166 -6.04 -3.97 -4.40
N GLU A 167 -5.88 -3.04 -5.35
CA GLU A 167 -6.67 -3.02 -6.58
C GLU A 167 -6.49 -4.31 -7.39
N ALA A 168 -5.29 -4.90 -7.37
CA ALA A 168 -5.06 -6.19 -8.03
C ALA A 168 -5.82 -7.34 -7.35
N ILE A 169 -5.97 -7.32 -6.02
CA ILE A 169 -6.76 -8.32 -5.30
C ILE A 169 -8.23 -8.18 -5.67
N ASP A 170 -8.76 -6.96 -5.62
CA ASP A 170 -10.13 -6.63 -6.02
C ASP A 170 -10.43 -7.04 -7.46
N ALA A 171 -9.55 -6.71 -8.40
CA ALA A 171 -9.73 -7.02 -9.81
C ALA A 171 -9.72 -8.54 -10.07
N ILE A 172 -8.77 -9.28 -9.47
CA ILE A 172 -8.66 -10.73 -9.67
C ILE A 172 -9.91 -11.44 -9.15
N ASP A 173 -10.36 -11.05 -7.96
CA ASP A 173 -11.52 -11.65 -7.32
C ASP A 173 -12.83 -11.39 -8.11
N ASN A 174 -12.99 -10.16 -8.63
CA ASN A 174 -14.12 -9.82 -9.50
C ASN A 174 -13.97 -10.33 -10.96
N GLY A 175 -12.91 -11.08 -11.28
CA GLY A 175 -12.67 -11.61 -12.63
C GLY A 175 -12.36 -10.55 -13.68
N ILE A 176 -11.85 -9.38 -13.27
CA ILE A 176 -11.52 -8.26 -14.14
C ILE A 176 -10.14 -8.48 -14.77
N ASN A 177 -10.09 -8.40 -16.10
CA ASN A 177 -8.83 -8.50 -16.84
C ASN A 177 -7.99 -7.22 -16.67
N ARG A 178 -6.66 -7.37 -16.67
CA ARG A 178 -5.73 -6.22 -16.59
C ARG A 178 -5.87 -5.24 -17.76
N TYR A 179 -6.33 -5.73 -18.91
CA TYR A 179 -6.49 -4.94 -20.12
C TYR A 179 -7.85 -5.28 -20.74
N ASP A 180 -8.51 -4.28 -21.31
CA ASP A 180 -9.71 -4.45 -22.11
C ASP A 180 -9.34 -5.03 -23.48
N THR A 181 -9.34 -6.35 -23.59
CA THR A 181 -8.95 -7.08 -24.79
C THR A 181 -9.70 -8.39 -24.93
N ASP A 182 -10.12 -8.70 -26.16
CA ASP A 182 -10.71 -10.00 -26.52
C ASP A 182 -9.65 -11.06 -26.85
N GLN A 183 -8.37 -10.66 -26.96
CA GLN A 183 -7.27 -11.58 -27.23
C GLN A 183 -6.91 -12.40 -25.97
N PRO A 184 -6.65 -13.72 -26.11
CA PRO A 184 -6.18 -14.52 -25.00
C PRO A 184 -4.79 -14.07 -24.52
N PRO A 185 -4.45 -14.29 -23.24
CA PRO A 185 -3.14 -13.95 -22.72
C PRO A 185 -2.05 -14.77 -23.41
N ARG A 186 -0.92 -14.11 -23.72
CA ARG A 186 0.23 -14.77 -24.35
C ARG A 186 0.87 -15.86 -23.47
N TYR A 187 0.69 -15.77 -22.17
CA TYR A 187 1.14 -16.75 -21.18
C TYR A 187 0.27 -16.67 -19.93
N VAL A 188 0.20 -17.77 -19.17
CA VAL A 188 -0.48 -17.83 -17.87
C VAL A 188 0.54 -17.52 -16.77
N ASN A 189 0.20 -16.64 -15.84
CA ASN A 189 1.04 -16.31 -14.69
C ASN A 189 0.32 -16.62 -13.38
N ASN A 190 0.76 -17.66 -12.67
CA ASN A 190 0.20 -18.08 -11.38
C ASN A 190 1.14 -17.75 -10.20
N THR A 191 2.02 -16.75 -10.36
CA THR A 191 2.96 -16.32 -9.32
C THR A 191 2.40 -15.23 -8.40
N HIS A 192 1.26 -14.62 -8.77
CA HIS A 192 0.63 -13.58 -7.97
C HIS A 192 0.04 -14.11 -6.65
N LEU A 193 -0.22 -13.19 -5.72
CA LEU A 193 -0.66 -13.51 -4.36
C LEU A 193 -1.93 -14.37 -4.35
N SER A 194 -2.95 -14.04 -5.15
CA SER A 194 -4.19 -14.83 -5.17
C SER A 194 -3.97 -16.30 -5.61
N SER A 195 -3.09 -16.56 -6.58
CA SER A 195 -2.72 -17.95 -6.92
C SER A 195 -1.93 -18.63 -5.80
N ARG A 196 -1.08 -17.89 -5.08
CA ARG A 196 -0.29 -18.43 -3.96
C ARG A 196 -1.17 -18.80 -2.77
N VAL A 197 -2.16 -17.96 -2.45
CA VAL A 197 -3.20 -18.26 -1.47
C VAL A 197 -4.02 -19.46 -1.94
N GLY A 198 -4.47 -19.47 -3.20
CA GLY A 198 -5.24 -20.57 -3.76
C GLY A 198 -4.56 -21.94 -3.63
N ARG A 199 -3.21 -22.00 -3.73
CA ARG A 199 -2.42 -23.22 -3.53
C ARG A 199 -2.42 -23.76 -2.10
N LEU A 200 -2.87 -22.99 -1.12
CA LEU A 200 -2.99 -23.44 0.26
C LEU A 200 -4.31 -24.16 0.54
N ASN A 201 -5.30 -24.07 -0.36
CA ASN A 201 -6.52 -24.87 -0.27
C ASN A 201 -6.20 -26.36 -0.22
N LEU A 202 -7.09 -27.13 0.40
CA LEU A 202 -7.00 -28.58 0.35
C LEU A 202 -7.16 -29.07 -1.08
N ASP A 203 -6.32 -30.02 -1.48
CA ASP A 203 -6.49 -30.70 -2.75
C ASP A 203 -7.73 -31.59 -2.68
N TRP A 204 -8.50 -31.68 -3.76
CA TRP A 204 -9.70 -32.52 -3.82
C TRP A 204 -9.40 -34.02 -3.65
N THR A 205 -8.15 -34.43 -3.85
CA THR A 205 -7.66 -35.79 -3.61
C THR A 205 -7.11 -36.01 -2.20
N ASP A 206 -7.04 -34.96 -1.37
CA ASP A 206 -6.57 -35.09 0.00
C ASP A 206 -7.54 -35.99 0.79
N PRO A 207 -7.07 -37.07 1.42
CA PRO A 207 -7.93 -37.99 2.17
C PRO A 207 -8.54 -37.34 3.41
N ASP A 208 -7.97 -36.25 3.91
CA ASP A 208 -8.46 -35.49 5.05
C ASP A 208 -9.04 -34.15 4.58
N GLN A 209 -10.36 -34.12 4.46
CA GLN A 209 -11.18 -32.95 4.13
C GLN A 209 -11.85 -32.38 5.40
N SER A 210 -11.25 -32.57 6.58
CA SER A 210 -11.84 -32.11 7.84
C SER A 210 -11.88 -30.57 7.93
N PRO A 211 -12.91 -30.01 8.58
CA PRO A 211 -12.98 -28.56 8.84
C PRO A 211 -11.75 -28.04 9.59
N GLU A 212 -11.15 -28.83 10.47
CA GLU A 212 -9.96 -28.47 11.23
C GLU A 212 -8.76 -28.22 10.30
N LYS A 213 -8.50 -29.15 9.38
CA LYS A 213 -7.40 -29.02 8.42
C LYS A 213 -7.63 -27.89 7.41
N GLU A 214 -8.87 -27.69 6.98
CA GLU A 214 -9.26 -26.56 6.14
C GLU A 214 -9.02 -25.22 6.86
N ASN A 215 -9.38 -25.13 8.14
CA ASN A 215 -9.15 -23.93 8.94
C ASN A 215 -7.66 -23.67 9.20
N GLU A 216 -6.85 -24.70 9.42
CA GLU A 216 -5.39 -24.55 9.49
C GLU A 216 -4.81 -24.02 8.17
N ALA A 217 -5.30 -24.51 7.03
CA ALA A 217 -4.93 -24.00 5.72
C ALA A 217 -5.32 -22.52 5.54
N PHE A 218 -6.52 -22.15 5.98
CA PHE A 218 -6.98 -20.76 5.95
C PHE A 218 -6.11 -19.85 6.82
N GLN A 219 -5.71 -20.28 8.02
CA GLN A 219 -4.80 -19.49 8.86
C GLN A 219 -3.44 -19.25 8.18
N ARG A 220 -2.91 -20.25 7.44
CA ARG A 220 -1.70 -20.06 6.62
C ARG A 220 -1.93 -19.06 5.49
N ALA A 221 -3.10 -19.09 4.85
CA ALA A 221 -3.46 -18.12 3.82
C ALA A 221 -3.56 -16.69 4.35
N MET A 222 -4.21 -16.50 5.50
CA MET A 222 -4.25 -15.22 6.21
C MET A 222 -2.84 -14.70 6.52
N ALA A 223 -1.96 -15.56 7.05
CA ALA A 223 -0.59 -15.18 7.38
C ALA A 223 0.21 -14.77 6.13
N LEU A 224 0.07 -15.53 5.04
CA LEU A 224 0.72 -15.23 3.76
C LEU A 224 0.24 -13.88 3.21
N ALA A 225 -1.07 -13.72 2.98
CA ALA A 225 -1.62 -12.50 2.40
C ALA A 225 -1.39 -11.27 3.28
N GLY A 226 -1.55 -11.44 4.60
CA GLY A 226 -1.34 -10.40 5.59
C GLY A 226 0.10 -9.90 5.68
N SER A 227 1.07 -10.82 5.62
CA SER A 227 2.49 -10.46 5.61
C SER A 227 2.86 -9.60 4.40
N GLU A 228 2.41 -9.97 3.20
CA GLU A 228 2.69 -9.20 1.99
C GLU A 228 1.99 -7.83 1.97
N PHE A 229 0.78 -7.76 2.52
CA PHE A 229 0.11 -6.48 2.73
C PHE A 229 0.91 -5.57 3.66
N LEU A 230 1.36 -6.08 4.81
CA LEU A 230 2.17 -5.29 5.75
C LEU A 230 3.52 -4.89 5.16
N ASP A 231 4.16 -5.77 4.38
CA ASP A 231 5.39 -5.44 3.66
C ASP A 231 5.15 -4.32 2.64
N SER A 232 4.02 -4.34 1.92
CA SER A 232 3.62 -3.25 1.03
C SER A 232 3.40 -1.94 1.79
N VAL A 233 2.66 -1.95 2.90
CA VAL A 233 2.45 -0.75 3.74
C VAL A 233 3.79 -0.22 4.24
N ARG A 234 4.64 -1.09 4.80
CA ARG A 234 5.95 -0.71 5.36
C ARG A 234 6.92 -0.23 4.30
N PHE A 235 6.87 -0.76 3.10
CA PHE A 235 7.61 -0.22 1.97
C PHE A 235 7.19 1.24 1.70
N HIS A 236 5.88 1.51 1.67
CA HIS A 236 5.39 2.85 1.42
C HIS A 236 5.76 3.83 2.56
N VAL A 237 5.68 3.37 3.80
CA VAL A 237 6.05 4.15 4.99
C VAL A 237 7.56 4.44 5.02
N ASN A 238 8.39 3.42 4.86
CA ASN A 238 9.82 3.53 5.17
C ASN A 238 10.69 3.92 3.95
N SER A 239 10.20 3.74 2.72
CA SER A 239 10.95 4.00 1.50
C SER A 239 10.27 5.05 0.62
N TRP A 240 9.02 4.79 0.22
CA TRP A 240 8.31 5.65 -0.74
C TRP A 240 8.01 7.06 -0.19
N LEU A 241 7.51 7.17 1.05
CA LEU A 241 7.14 8.47 1.63
C LEU A 241 8.37 9.39 1.87
N PRO A 242 9.51 8.89 2.42
CA PRO A 242 10.74 9.68 2.47
C PRO A 242 11.23 10.12 1.08
N ALA A 243 11.22 9.23 0.09
CA ALA A 243 11.59 9.55 -1.28
C ALA A 243 10.67 10.64 -1.87
N ARG A 244 9.36 10.56 -1.59
CA ARG A 244 8.37 11.57 -2.02
C ARG A 244 8.73 12.94 -1.50
N SER A 245 9.16 13.04 -0.25
CA SER A 245 9.57 14.31 0.36
C SER A 245 10.79 14.92 -0.36
N ILE A 246 11.78 14.10 -0.73
CA ILE A 246 12.97 14.55 -1.48
C ILE A 246 12.59 15.07 -2.87
N VAL A 247 11.71 14.35 -3.59
CA VAL A 247 11.25 14.77 -4.92
C VAL A 247 10.46 16.07 -4.84
N MET A 248 9.59 16.23 -3.83
CA MET A 248 8.85 17.47 -3.59
C MET A 248 9.77 18.65 -3.29
N GLU A 249 10.73 18.48 -2.38
CA GLU A 249 11.76 19.49 -2.08
C GLU A 249 12.51 19.91 -3.35
N THR A 250 12.84 18.94 -4.21
CA THR A 250 13.58 19.19 -5.46
C THR A 250 12.73 19.93 -6.48
N LEU A 251 11.45 19.55 -6.63
CA LEU A 251 10.51 20.26 -7.49
C LEU A 251 10.34 21.70 -7.04
N GLU A 252 10.19 21.97 -5.74
CA GLU A 252 10.07 23.34 -5.22
C GLU A 252 11.34 24.16 -5.47
N ALA A 253 12.52 23.54 -5.33
CA ALA A 253 13.81 24.21 -5.53
C ALA A 253 14.21 24.38 -7.01
N ARG A 254 13.49 23.79 -7.98
CA ARG A 254 13.93 23.70 -9.39
C ARG A 254 14.29 25.03 -10.03
N HIS A 255 13.54 26.09 -9.74
CA HIS A 255 13.79 27.42 -10.30
C HIS A 255 15.05 28.10 -9.74
N THR A 256 15.57 27.61 -8.61
CA THR A 256 16.86 28.06 -8.05
C THR A 256 18.05 27.41 -8.76
N VAL A 257 17.83 26.24 -9.36
CA VAL A 257 18.83 25.48 -10.12
C VAL A 257 18.84 25.93 -11.57
N ASP A 258 17.66 26.05 -12.16
CA ASP A 258 17.47 26.46 -13.55
C ASP A 258 16.25 27.39 -13.65
N PRO A 259 16.40 28.63 -14.16
CA PRO A 259 15.29 29.57 -14.25
C PRO A 259 14.07 29.05 -15.03
N SER A 260 14.26 28.16 -16.02
CA SER A 260 13.15 27.56 -16.75
C SER A 260 12.36 26.54 -15.93
N GLY A 261 13.02 25.92 -14.94
CA GLY A 261 12.45 24.87 -14.09
C GLY A 261 12.47 23.47 -14.73
N GLU A 262 13.08 23.32 -15.90
CA GLU A 262 13.20 22.06 -16.63
C GLU A 262 14.27 21.12 -16.06
N ILE A 263 15.19 21.67 -15.27
CA ILE A 263 16.28 20.90 -14.66
C ILE A 263 16.01 20.67 -13.18
N LEU A 264 16.00 19.40 -12.80
CA LEU A 264 15.92 18.97 -11.40
C LEU A 264 17.26 18.41 -10.94
N VAL A 265 17.69 18.80 -9.74
CA VAL A 265 18.89 18.28 -9.10
C VAL A 265 18.51 17.71 -7.74
N LEU A 266 18.59 16.39 -7.62
CA LEU A 266 18.42 15.70 -6.35
C LEU A 266 19.64 15.97 -5.47
N THR A 267 19.45 16.65 -4.34
CA THR A 267 20.52 17.00 -3.39
C THR A 267 20.84 15.86 -2.41
N LYS A 268 19.96 14.87 -2.32
CA LYS A 268 20.10 13.67 -1.51
C LYS A 268 19.96 12.45 -2.43
N LEU A 269 20.72 11.40 -2.12
CA LEU A 269 20.54 10.12 -2.78
C LEU A 269 19.11 9.62 -2.50
N CYS A 270 18.31 9.59 -3.55
CA CYS A 270 17.13 8.74 -3.63
C CYS A 270 17.64 7.42 -4.24
N PRO A 271 17.31 6.22 -3.73
CA PRO A 271 17.74 4.98 -4.39
C PRO A 271 17.26 5.01 -5.85
N GLU A 272 17.85 4.25 -6.77
CA GLU A 272 17.33 4.12 -8.13
C GLU A 272 16.96 2.65 -8.38
N GLY A 273 15.72 2.44 -8.77
CA GLY A 273 15.25 1.27 -9.48
C GLY A 273 15.46 1.45 -10.97
N GLU A 274 16.29 0.61 -11.59
CA GLU A 274 16.37 0.49 -13.05
C GLU A 274 15.09 -0.15 -13.61
N ASN A 275 13.96 0.55 -13.54
CA ASN A 275 12.77 0.21 -14.32
C ASN A 275 12.51 1.35 -15.29
N LYS A 276 13.30 1.38 -16.36
CA LYS A 276 12.99 2.20 -17.53
C LYS A 276 11.65 1.66 -18.07
N PRO A 277 10.55 2.44 -18.07
CA PRO A 277 9.39 2.05 -18.88
C PRO A 277 9.91 1.81 -20.29
N ALA A 278 9.50 0.68 -20.89
CA ALA A 278 9.93 0.30 -22.23
C ALA A 278 9.89 1.53 -23.13
N LYS A 279 11.05 1.90 -23.70
CA LYS A 279 11.17 3.04 -24.61
C LYS A 279 10.06 2.93 -25.65
N ALA A 280 9.03 3.77 -25.53
CA ALA A 280 8.13 4.01 -26.65
C ALA A 280 9.03 4.53 -27.78
N PRO A 281 8.98 3.96 -29.00
CA PRO A 281 9.91 4.32 -30.05
C PRO A 281 9.70 5.78 -30.42
N LEU A 282 10.68 6.64 -30.11
CA LEU A 282 10.84 7.92 -30.78
C LEU A 282 11.10 7.62 -32.26
N ARG A 283 10.04 7.68 -33.06
CA ARG A 283 10.15 7.62 -34.51
C ARG A 283 10.74 8.95 -34.98
N ALA A 284 12.05 8.98 -35.18
CA ALA A 284 12.67 10.01 -36.00
C ALA A 284 12.14 9.89 -37.43
N GLN A 285 11.42 10.90 -37.91
CA GLN A 285 11.21 11.13 -39.34
C GLN A 285 11.90 12.43 -39.71
N THR A 286 12.95 12.32 -40.53
CA THR A 286 13.55 13.42 -41.26
C THR A 286 12.85 13.58 -42.61
N ASN A 287 12.69 14.85 -43.02
CA ASN A 287 12.40 15.41 -44.36
C ASN A 287 10.95 15.85 -44.65
N GLU A 288 10.64 17.11 -44.28
CA GLU A 288 10.14 18.25 -45.11
C GLU A 288 8.90 18.11 -46.04
N PRO A 289 8.17 19.22 -46.37
CA PRO A 289 7.04 19.72 -45.59
C PRO A 289 5.73 19.82 -46.41
N LYS A 290 4.56 19.48 -45.85
CA LYS A 290 3.27 20.03 -46.30
C LYS A 290 2.24 20.16 -45.16
N ALA A 291 1.75 21.40 -45.09
CA ALA A 291 0.63 22.02 -44.38
C ALA A 291 -0.45 21.15 -43.70
N GLU A 292 -0.77 21.62 -42.49
CA GLU A 292 -2.09 21.68 -41.82
C GLU A 292 -2.88 20.37 -41.64
N SER A 293 -2.66 19.74 -40.48
CA SER A 293 -3.78 19.53 -39.55
C SER A 293 -3.24 19.55 -38.12
N SER A 294 -3.79 20.45 -37.30
CA SER A 294 -3.50 20.54 -35.88
C SER A 294 -4.05 19.31 -35.15
N SER A 295 -3.18 18.44 -34.66
CA SER A 295 -3.54 17.44 -33.65
C SER A 295 -3.03 17.88 -32.29
N THR A 296 -3.63 18.96 -31.79
CA THR A 296 -3.59 19.34 -30.38
C THR A 296 -4.45 18.35 -29.60
N TRP A 297 -3.82 17.48 -28.82
CA TRP A 297 -4.53 16.61 -27.88
C TRP A 297 -4.86 17.40 -26.62
N TRP A 298 -6.09 17.87 -26.52
CA TRP A 298 -6.67 18.42 -25.30
C TRP A 298 -7.16 17.26 -24.44
N ILE A 299 -6.48 16.98 -23.32
CA ILE A 299 -7.09 16.21 -22.23
C ILE A 299 -7.76 17.23 -21.32
N ASN A 300 -9.09 17.19 -21.29
CA ASN A 300 -9.90 17.88 -20.29
C ASN A 300 -9.56 17.30 -18.91
N LEU A 301 -8.73 17.99 -18.15
CA LEU A 301 -8.57 17.79 -16.72
C LEU A 301 -9.23 18.98 -16.03
N LEU A 302 -10.31 18.68 -15.32
CA LEU A 302 -11.00 19.56 -14.40
C LEU A 302 -9.98 20.27 -13.48
N GLU A 303 -10.30 21.52 -13.14
CA GLU A 303 -9.54 22.49 -12.33
C GLU A 303 -8.62 21.86 -11.26
N ASP A 304 -7.35 21.63 -11.61
CA ASP A 304 -6.16 21.49 -10.71
C ASP A 304 -4.90 21.07 -11.53
N ALA A 305 -4.62 21.82 -12.60
CA ALA A 305 -3.70 21.42 -13.67
C ALA A 305 -2.19 21.41 -13.29
N GLU A 306 -1.77 22.13 -12.25
CA GLU A 306 -0.38 22.08 -11.77
C GLU A 306 -0.12 20.90 -10.81
N LEU A 307 -1.10 20.56 -9.96
CA LEU A 307 -0.99 19.40 -9.08
C LEU A 307 -0.96 18.10 -9.89
N SER A 308 -1.87 17.92 -10.84
CA SER A 308 -2.04 16.64 -11.54
C SER A 308 -0.81 16.22 -12.37
N ARG A 309 -0.13 17.16 -13.03
CA ARG A 309 1.16 16.91 -13.70
C ARG A 309 2.26 16.61 -12.69
N GLY A 310 2.31 17.36 -11.59
CA GLY A 310 3.21 17.11 -10.48
C GLY A 310 3.04 15.71 -9.88
N TYR A 311 1.82 15.27 -9.62
CA TYR A 311 1.52 13.93 -9.10
C TYR A 311 1.97 12.82 -10.04
N TRP A 312 1.65 12.91 -11.34
CA TRP A 312 2.14 11.92 -12.31
C TRP A 312 3.67 11.89 -12.38
N PHE A 313 4.31 13.06 -12.32
CA PHE A 313 5.76 13.20 -12.33
C PHE A 313 6.40 12.60 -11.06
N ILE A 314 5.86 12.90 -9.88
CA ILE A 314 6.30 12.39 -8.59
C ILE A 314 6.17 10.87 -8.57
N GLU A 315 5.03 10.32 -8.99
CA GLU A 315 4.80 8.87 -9.04
C GLU A 315 5.80 8.15 -9.93
N ASN A 316 6.13 8.71 -11.11
CA ASN A 316 7.13 8.12 -12.00
C ASN A 316 8.55 8.23 -11.45
N MET A 317 8.92 9.36 -10.85
CA MET A 317 10.22 9.49 -10.18
C MET A 317 10.31 8.53 -8.98
N LEU A 318 9.24 8.35 -8.20
CA LEU A 318 9.24 7.42 -7.07
C LEU A 318 9.34 5.96 -7.50
N SER A 319 8.68 5.59 -8.60
CA SER A 319 8.83 4.26 -9.19
C SER A 319 10.27 4.02 -9.67
N ALA A 320 10.91 5.06 -10.23
CA ALA A 320 12.33 5.03 -10.57
C ALA A 320 13.24 5.08 -9.34
N CYS A 321 12.77 5.49 -8.16
CA CYS A 321 13.62 5.69 -6.99
C CYS A 321 13.51 4.63 -5.88
N CYS A 322 12.41 3.89 -5.78
CA CYS A 322 12.15 3.08 -4.59
C CYS A 322 12.47 1.60 -4.74
N PHE A 323 12.93 1.13 -5.91
CA PHE A 323 13.32 -0.28 -6.07
C PHE A 323 14.83 -0.48 -5.91
N PRO A 324 15.29 -1.40 -5.03
CA PRO A 324 16.70 -1.75 -4.98
C PRO A 324 17.11 -2.46 -6.27
N SER A 325 18.00 -1.84 -7.05
CA SER A 325 18.72 -2.52 -8.13
C SER A 325 19.91 -3.30 -7.55
N CYS A 326 20.15 -4.50 -8.11
CA CYS A 326 21.33 -5.30 -7.83
C CYS A 326 22.52 -4.72 -8.62
N SER A 327 23.06 -3.58 -8.18
CA SER A 327 24.28 -3.02 -8.78
C SER A 327 25.27 -2.65 -7.69
N THR A 328 26.26 -3.53 -7.49
CA THR A 328 27.46 -3.26 -6.71
C THR A 328 28.40 -2.36 -7.52
N ALA A 329 28.17 -1.05 -7.51
CA ALA A 329 29.13 -0.07 -8.02
C ALA A 329 29.44 0.95 -6.93
N LEU A 330 30.41 0.61 -6.07
CA LEU A 330 31.05 1.54 -5.15
C LEU A 330 31.87 2.56 -5.96
N SER A 331 31.31 3.75 -6.17
CA SER A 331 32.04 4.94 -6.64
C SER A 331 32.12 5.95 -5.49
N PRO A 332 33.29 6.55 -5.21
CA PRO A 332 33.49 7.46 -4.08
C PRO A 332 33.12 8.94 -4.40
N PHE A 333 32.50 9.22 -5.55
CA PHE A 333 32.09 10.58 -5.92
C PHE A 333 30.63 10.84 -5.50
N PRO A 334 30.29 12.07 -5.05
CA PRO A 334 28.89 12.46 -4.90
C PRO A 334 28.25 12.39 -6.29
N PHE A 335 27.39 11.41 -6.52
CA PHE A 335 26.57 11.35 -7.72
C PHE A 335 25.57 12.51 -7.67
N PHE A 336 25.81 13.55 -8.45
CA PHE A 336 24.76 14.49 -8.82
C PHE A 336 23.99 13.87 -9.98
N TYR A 337 22.78 13.40 -9.69
CA TYR A 337 21.87 12.95 -10.73
C TYR A 337 21.16 14.18 -11.31
N TYR A 338 21.52 14.53 -12.54
CA TYR A 338 20.83 15.53 -13.33
C TYR A 338 19.77 14.83 -14.15
N PHE A 339 18.50 15.17 -13.91
CA PHE A 339 17.44 14.78 -14.82
C PHE A 339 16.98 16.00 -15.60
N LEU A 340 17.03 15.88 -16.93
CA LEU A 340 16.50 16.88 -17.84
C LEU A 340 15.07 16.49 -18.20
N PHE A 341 14.09 17.33 -17.85
CA PHE A 341 12.69 17.09 -18.18
C PHE A 341 12.10 18.32 -18.87
N ALA A 342 11.53 18.15 -20.06
CA ALA A 342 10.75 19.19 -20.72
C ALA A 342 9.32 19.19 -20.13
N PHE A 343 8.87 20.33 -19.58
CA PHE A 343 7.57 20.48 -18.91
C PHE A 343 6.45 21.04 -19.78
#